data_AF-A0A327T6N1-F1
#
_entry.id   AF-A0A327T6N1-F1
#
_cell.length_a   1.000
_cell.length_b   1.000
_cell.length_c   1.000
_cell.angle_alpha   90.00
_cell.angle_beta   90.00
_cell.angle_gamma   90.00
#
_symmetry.space_group_name_H-M   'P 1'
#
loop_
_entity.id
_entity.type
_entity.pdbx_description
1 polymer ?
#
loop_
_entity_poly.entity_id
_entity_poly.type
_entity_poly.pdbx_seq_one_letter_code
_entity_poly.pdbx_strand_id
1 'polypeptide(L)'
;MATTTKRVNISTRTQKNDSMEVNGWKLNFQYSFEEGKPVKDVQVNGNFTSSELGGTQPYVSYSKNGTSINISFNNTECDNALVAAIKAEVDLITAA
;
A
#
# COMPACT_ATOMS: atom_id res chain seq x y z
N MET A 1 -35.32 -35.41 -3.10
CA MET A 1 -33.92 -34.97 -3.35
C MET A 1 -33.54 -34.05 -2.20
N ALA A 2 -32.54 -34.42 -1.40
CA ALA A 2 -32.10 -33.59 -0.29
C ALA A 2 -31.18 -32.49 -0.83
N THR A 3 -31.54 -31.24 -0.62
CA THR A 3 -30.70 -30.10 -0.96
C THR A 3 -29.60 -29.99 0.09
N THR A 4 -28.37 -30.36 -0.28
CA THR A 4 -27.20 -30.16 0.59
C THR A 4 -26.80 -28.69 0.54
N THR A 5 -27.21 -27.92 1.54
CA THR A 5 -26.68 -26.56 1.75
C THR A 5 -25.30 -26.66 2.38
N LYS A 6 -24.23 -26.57 1.57
CA LYS A 6 -22.85 -26.50 2.05
C LYS A 6 -22.51 -25.03 2.33
N ARG A 7 -22.46 -24.63 3.60
CA ARG A 7 -21.79 -23.36 3.97
C ARG A 7 -20.29 -23.55 3.73
N VAL A 8 -19.80 -22.97 2.63
CA VAL A 8 -18.37 -22.73 2.47
C VAL A 8 -18.11 -21.42 3.23
N ASN A 9 -17.22 -21.43 4.22
CA ASN A 9 -16.69 -20.16 4.73
C ASN A 9 -15.89 -19.53 3.59
N ILE A 10 -16.57 -18.75 2.75
CA ILE A 10 -15.94 -17.92 1.74
C ILE A 10 -15.47 -16.71 2.53
N SER A 11 -14.22 -16.71 2.98
CA SER A 11 -13.59 -15.48 3.46
C SER A 11 -13.65 -14.46 2.32
N THR A 12 -14.51 -13.47 2.44
CA THR A 12 -14.57 -12.35 1.49
C THR A 12 -13.39 -11.45 1.79
N ARG A 13 -12.32 -11.63 1.02
CA ARG A 13 -11.13 -10.77 1.08
C ARG A 13 -11.38 -9.55 0.19
N THR A 14 -11.57 -8.40 0.81
CA THR A 14 -11.73 -7.11 0.14
C THR A 14 -10.36 -6.57 -0.25
N GLN A 15 -10.22 -6.08 -1.48
CA GLN A 15 -9.04 -5.34 -1.92
C GLN A 15 -9.39 -3.86 -2.02
N LYS A 16 -8.52 -3.00 -1.51
CA LYS A 16 -8.68 -1.56 -1.58
C LYS A 16 -7.41 -0.93 -2.14
N ASN A 17 -7.63 0.05 -3.02
CA ASN A 17 -6.58 0.88 -3.60
C ASN A 17 -6.88 2.32 -3.18
N ASP A 18 -5.95 2.94 -2.48
CA ASP A 18 -6.01 4.35 -2.11
C ASP A 18 -4.86 5.10 -2.77
N SER A 19 -5.03 6.40 -2.99
CA SER A 19 -3.99 7.22 -3.59
C SER A 19 -3.77 8.49 -2.78
N MET A 20 -2.53 8.88 -2.60
CA MET A 20 -2.12 10.12 -1.94
C MET A 20 -1.13 10.87 -2.82
N GLU A 21 -1.12 12.19 -2.70
CA GLU A 21 -0.05 13.02 -3.24
C GLU A 21 0.66 13.76 -2.10
N VAL A 22 1.99 13.70 -2.06
CA VAL A 22 2.80 14.38 -1.05
C VAL A 22 4.11 14.85 -1.67
N ASN A 23 4.40 16.15 -1.56
CA ASN A 23 5.63 16.76 -2.09
C ASN A 23 5.93 16.42 -3.56
N GLY A 24 4.91 16.27 -4.42
CA GLY A 24 5.07 15.86 -5.82
C GLY A 24 5.22 14.34 -6.04
N TRP A 25 5.15 13.53 -4.99
CA TRP A 25 5.03 12.08 -5.12
C TRP A 25 3.58 11.66 -5.22
N LYS A 26 3.23 10.94 -6.29
CA LYS A 26 1.94 10.25 -6.42
C LYS A 26 2.08 8.83 -5.89
N LEU A 27 1.52 8.59 -4.72
CA LEU A 27 1.54 7.32 -3.99
C LEU A 27 0.25 6.53 -4.26
N ASN A 28 0.39 5.22 -4.44
CA ASN A 28 -0.71 4.29 -4.58
C ASN A 28 -0.56 3.17 -3.54
N PHE A 29 -1.50 3.09 -2.61
CA PHE A 29 -1.57 2.12 -1.53
C PHE A 29 -2.50 0.99 -1.95
N GLN A 30 -2.03 -0.24 -1.83
CA GLN A 30 -2.78 -1.44 -2.18
C GLN A 30 -2.74 -2.37 -0.97
N TYR A 31 -3.91 -2.79 -0.52
CA TYR A 31 -4.02 -3.72 0.60
C TYR A 31 -5.25 -4.60 0.48
N SER A 32 -5.22 -5.72 1.20
CA SER A 32 -6.36 -6.62 1.31
C SER A 32 -6.69 -6.90 2.75
N PHE A 33 -7.97 -7.04 3.05
CA PHE A 33 -8.44 -7.40 4.38
C PHE A 33 -9.68 -8.29 4.33
N GLU A 34 -9.91 -8.98 5.42
CA GLU A 34 -11.18 -9.64 5.69
C GLU A 34 -11.94 -8.76 6.67
N GLU A 35 -13.25 -8.63 6.48
CA GLU A 35 -14.09 -7.80 7.35
C GLU A 35 -13.94 -8.23 8.82
N GLY A 36 -13.67 -7.26 9.70
CA GLY A 36 -13.45 -7.51 11.13
C GLY A 36 -12.06 -8.05 11.49
N LYS A 37 -11.11 -8.09 10.55
CA LYS A 37 -9.69 -8.39 10.83
C LYS A 37 -8.80 -7.22 10.45
N PRO A 38 -7.71 -6.98 11.22
CA PRO A 38 -6.76 -5.93 10.90
C PRO A 38 -6.02 -6.22 9.60
N VAL A 39 -5.75 -5.17 8.84
CA VAL A 39 -4.91 -5.24 7.63
C VAL A 39 -3.47 -5.59 8.05
N LYS A 40 -2.88 -6.63 7.45
CA LYS A 40 -1.50 -7.04 7.74
C LYS A 40 -0.51 -6.70 6.64
N ASP A 41 -1.03 -6.55 5.43
CA ASP A 41 -0.24 -6.44 4.21
C ASP A 41 -0.64 -5.20 3.45
N VAL A 42 0.30 -4.26 3.32
CA VAL A 42 0.13 -3.02 2.57
C VAL A 42 1.32 -2.85 1.65
N GLN A 43 1.05 -2.62 0.37
CA GLN A 43 2.04 -2.25 -0.63
C GLN A 43 1.79 -0.82 -1.09
N VAL A 44 2.84 -0.02 -1.16
CA VAL A 44 2.78 1.36 -1.61
C VAL A 44 3.77 1.54 -2.73
N ASN A 45 3.30 2.08 -3.84
CA ASN A 45 4.11 2.39 -5.01
C ASN A 45 3.98 3.87 -5.31
N GLY A 46 5.09 4.58 -5.35
CA GLY A 46 5.14 6.01 -5.56
C GLY A 46 5.94 6.39 -6.79
N ASN A 47 5.40 7.29 -7.61
CA ASN A 47 6.12 7.91 -8.72
C ASN A 47 6.15 9.42 -8.53
N PHE A 48 7.28 10.05 -8.84
CA PHE A 48 7.38 11.50 -8.78
C PHE A 48 6.73 12.14 -10.01
N THR A 49 5.86 13.12 -9.81
CA THR A 49 5.06 13.76 -10.87
C THR A 49 5.86 14.78 -11.67
N SER A 50 6.98 15.29 -11.16
CA SER A 50 7.83 16.18 -11.94
C SER A 50 8.67 15.38 -12.93
N SER A 51 8.19 15.37 -14.18
CA SER A 51 8.83 14.73 -15.33
C SER A 51 9.71 15.72 -16.12
N GLU A 52 10.27 16.73 -15.45
CA GLU A 52 11.10 17.76 -16.11
C GLU A 52 12.49 17.29 -16.52
N LEU A 53 12.89 16.09 -16.11
CA LEU A 53 14.16 15.50 -16.49
C LEU A 53 13.86 14.32 -17.41
N GLY A 54 14.27 14.41 -18.68
CA GLY A 54 14.20 13.33 -19.67
C GLY A 54 15.08 12.10 -19.34
N GLY A 55 15.25 11.77 -18.06
CA GLY A 55 15.90 10.59 -17.51
C GLY A 55 14.89 9.62 -16.89
N THR A 56 15.39 8.60 -16.20
CA THR A 56 14.57 7.58 -15.54
C THR A 56 13.76 8.21 -14.38
N GLN A 57 12.44 8.01 -14.39
CA GLN A 57 11.54 8.58 -13.39
C GLN A 57 11.90 8.09 -11.97
N PRO A 58 11.96 8.99 -10.98
CA PRO A 58 12.10 8.62 -9.58
C PRO A 58 10.96 7.71 -9.12
N TYR A 59 11.31 6.67 -8.39
CA TYR A 59 10.36 5.68 -7.91
C TYR A 59 10.64 5.32 -6.45
N VAL A 60 9.58 5.20 -5.66
CA VAL A 60 9.61 4.69 -4.30
C VAL A 60 8.70 3.47 -4.18
N SER A 61 9.16 2.45 -3.49
CA SER A 61 8.36 1.30 -3.09
C SER A 61 8.45 1.14 -1.58
N TYR A 62 7.30 0.95 -0.95
CA TYR A 62 7.20 0.62 0.46
C TYR A 62 6.29 -0.59 0.60
N SER A 63 6.69 -1.57 1.41
CA SER A 63 5.82 -2.70 1.76
C SER A 63 5.89 -2.99 3.25
N LYS A 64 4.72 -3.25 3.84
CA LYS A 64 4.56 -3.76 5.20
C LYS A 64 3.91 -5.13 5.11
N ASN A 65 4.58 -6.14 5.66
CA ASN A 65 4.08 -7.52 5.79
C ASN A 65 4.20 -7.92 7.26
N GLY A 66 3.09 -7.81 7.99
CA GLY A 66 3.09 -7.93 9.45
C GLY A 66 3.97 -6.84 10.09
N THR A 67 5.05 -7.25 10.75
CA THR A 67 6.03 -6.34 11.39
C THR A 67 7.19 -5.96 10.48
N SER A 68 7.37 -6.67 9.36
CA SER A 68 8.47 -6.42 8.42
C SER A 68 8.13 -5.25 7.53
N ILE A 69 9.03 -4.27 7.45
CA ILE A 69 8.91 -3.10 6.59
C ILE A 69 10.08 -3.09 5.63
N ASN A 70 9.80 -2.98 4.34
CA ASN A 70 10.80 -2.82 3.30
C ASN A 70 10.55 -1.52 2.53
N ILE A 71 11.60 -0.74 2.32
CA ILE A 71 11.51 0.55 1.62
C ILE A 71 12.65 0.60 0.61
N SER A 72 12.33 0.97 -0.62
CA SER A 72 13.29 1.11 -1.70
C SER A 72 13.05 2.41 -2.45
N PHE A 73 14.12 3.13 -2.71
CA PHE A 73 14.15 4.33 -3.53
C PHE A 73 15.02 4.06 -4.75
N ASN A 74 14.52 4.40 -5.94
CA ASN A 74 15.24 4.23 -7.18
C ASN A 74 15.31 5.57 -7.94
N ASN A 75 16.48 5.86 -8.50
CA ASN A 75 16.77 7.13 -9.19
C ASN A 75 16.48 8.37 -8.33
N THR A 76 16.55 8.24 -7.01
CA THR A 76 16.39 9.32 -6.04
C THR A 76 16.98 8.92 -4.70
N GLU A 77 17.22 9.90 -3.85
CA GLU A 77 17.66 9.69 -2.47
C GLU A 77 16.47 9.37 -1.55
N CYS A 78 16.77 8.75 -0.41
CA CYS A 78 15.76 8.51 0.61
C CYS A 78 15.25 9.84 1.19
N ASP A 79 13.96 10.13 0.99
CA ASP A 79 13.29 11.29 1.57
C ASP A 79 12.59 10.88 2.87
N ASN A 80 13.14 11.31 4.01
CA ASN A 80 12.59 10.99 5.33
C ASN A 80 11.18 11.55 5.57
N ALA A 81 10.84 12.70 4.97
CA ALA A 81 9.51 13.27 5.09
C ALA A 81 8.49 12.44 4.30
N LEU A 82 8.88 11.96 3.12
CA LEU A 82 8.07 11.03 2.34
C LEU A 82 7.86 9.70 3.08
N VAL A 83 8.93 9.11 3.63
CA VAL A 83 8.84 7.87 4.40
C VAL A 83 7.91 8.04 5.61
N ALA A 84 8.00 9.16 6.32
CA ALA A 84 7.13 9.45 7.46
C ALA A 84 5.65 9.56 7.04
N ALA A 85 5.37 10.23 5.91
CA ALA A 85 4.01 10.33 5.37
C ALA A 85 3.44 8.97 4.95
N ILE A 86 4.22 8.15 4.22
CA ILE A 86 3.84 6.79 3.85
C ILE A 86 3.54 5.95 5.09
N LYS A 87 4.43 6.02 6.11
CA LYS A 87 4.28 5.27 7.34
C LYS A 87 3.02 5.67 8.10
N ALA A 88 2.73 6.96 8.21
CA ALA A 88 1.53 7.46 8.89
C ALA A 88 0.26 6.91 8.24
N GLU A 89 0.17 6.94 6.91
CA GLU A 89 -0.99 6.41 6.18
C GLU A 89 -1.12 4.89 6.33
N VAL A 90 0.00 4.16 6.23
CA VAL A 90 0.01 2.70 6.43
C VAL A 90 -0.38 2.32 7.86
N ASP A 91 0.02 3.10 8.86
CA ASP A 91 -0.39 2.87 10.24
C ASP A 91 -1.88 3.13 10.44
N LEU A 92 -2.48 4.12 9.77
CA LEU A 92 -3.94 4.30 9.74
C LEU A 92 -4.65 3.11 9.08
N ILE A 93 -4.14 2.61 7.96
CA ILE A 93 -4.70 1.45 7.25
C ILE A 93 -4.62 0.18 8.11
N THR A 94 -3.51 -0.03 8.82
CA THR A 94 -3.28 -1.25 9.62
C THR A 94 -3.85 -1.18 11.04
N ALA A 95 -4.28 0.00 11.50
CA ALA A 95 -4.97 0.19 12.77
C ALA A 95 -6.49 -0.02 12.68
N ALA A 96 -7.06 -0.04 11.47
CA ALA A 96 -8.48 -0.34 11.19
C ALA A 96 -8.75 -1.84 11.19
#